data_AF-A0A5B8VIL8-F1
#
_entry.id   AF-A0A5B8VIL8-F1
#
_cell.length_a   1.000
_cell.length_b   1.000
_cell.length_c   1.000
_cell.angle_alpha   90.00
_cell.angle_beta   90.00
_cell.angle_gamma   90.00
#
_symmetry.space_group_name_H-M   'P 1'
#
loop_
_entity.id
_entity.type
_entity.pdbx_description
1 polymer ?
#
loop_
_entity_poly.entity_id
_entity_poly.type
_entity_poly.pdbx_seq_one_letter_code
_entity_poly.pdbx_strand_id
1 'polypeptide(L)'
;MLAIRLMCFPKSAHILNSVGTATIIDHVQITNSKYDGIGMYGGLVDMNNIVSYDAGRTDFPISYDYQGNIQFITAMRIENTAMPTGTAYDLEIINQTTSDITTTPLTQPVISNLTVLGPNYCSPTTVNSQFDYAVHFTIASAGKIYNSVFSAWKSTATHSGLLMDKATCFNNTASRDFIFSYNSFDRSGTGTAYFDGALTPWSGAGCSSSMAV
;
A
#
# COMPACT_ATOMS: atom_id res chain seq x y z
N MET A 1 -14.21 -3.75 -20.34
CA MET A 1 -12.88 -3.33 -19.87
C MET A 1 -12.69 -1.87 -20.25
N LEU A 2 -12.84 -0.96 -19.28
CA LEU A 2 -12.60 0.46 -19.50
C LEU A 2 -11.10 0.71 -19.28
N ALA A 3 -10.32 0.62 -20.35
CA ALA A 3 -8.90 0.93 -20.32
C ALA A 3 -8.72 2.45 -20.37
N ILE A 4 -8.75 3.09 -19.21
CA ILE A 4 -8.42 4.51 -19.09
C ILE A 4 -6.90 4.66 -19.11
N ARG A 5 -6.34 4.93 -20.28
CA ARG A 5 -4.93 5.31 -20.43
C ARG A 5 -4.77 6.80 -20.12
N LEU A 6 -4.80 7.17 -18.83
CA LEU A 6 -4.53 8.53 -18.38
C LEU A 6 -3.02 8.78 -18.36
N MET A 7 -2.48 9.26 -19.48
CA MET A 7 -1.19 9.98 -19.46
C MET A 7 -1.48 11.39 -18.95
N CYS A 8 -1.35 11.60 -17.64
CA CYS A 8 -1.66 12.90 -17.02
C CYS A 8 -0.53 13.37 -16.09
N PHE A 9 -0.36 14.70 -16.01
CA PHE A 9 0.62 15.41 -15.18
C PHE A 9 0.27 15.67 -13.67
N PRO A 10 -0.86 15.22 -13.07
CA PRO A 10 -1.09 15.38 -11.63
C PRO A 10 -0.39 14.28 -10.80
N LYS A 11 -0.36 14.50 -9.49
CA LYS A 11 0.30 13.66 -8.46
C LYS A 11 -0.18 12.19 -8.46
N SER A 12 -1.36 11.88 -8.98
CA SER A 12 -1.84 10.51 -9.18
C SER A 12 -2.58 10.42 -10.51
N ALA A 13 -2.49 9.29 -11.20
CA ALA A 13 -3.15 9.12 -12.50
C ALA A 13 -4.68 9.06 -12.36
N HIS A 14 -5.19 8.50 -11.26
CA HIS A 14 -6.61 8.56 -10.92
C HIS A 14 -6.80 8.96 -9.46
N ILE A 15 -7.74 9.86 -9.18
CA ILE A 15 -8.01 10.40 -7.84
C ILE A 15 -9.50 10.23 -7.55
N LEU A 16 -9.79 9.53 -6.46
CA LEU A 16 -11.12 9.40 -5.88
C LEU A 16 -11.16 10.25 -4.62
N ASN A 17 -11.96 11.30 -4.62
CA ASN A 17 -12.07 12.20 -3.48
C ASN A 17 -13.50 12.19 -2.94
N SER A 18 -13.68 11.66 -1.73
CA SER A 18 -14.96 11.57 -1.01
C SER A 18 -16.07 10.88 -1.81
N VAL A 19 -15.73 9.78 -2.50
CA VAL A 19 -16.68 9.06 -3.35
C VAL A 19 -17.53 8.11 -2.50
N GLY A 20 -18.85 8.13 -2.73
CA GLY A 20 -19.82 7.32 -1.98
C GLY A 20 -20.01 5.89 -2.52
N THR A 21 -20.74 5.09 -1.74
CA THR A 21 -20.99 3.65 -1.97
C THR A 21 -21.86 3.33 -3.21
N ALA A 22 -22.60 4.31 -3.74
CA ALA A 22 -23.40 4.13 -4.95
C ALA A 22 -22.56 4.12 -6.24
N THR A 23 -21.29 4.53 -6.15
CA THR A 23 -20.36 4.52 -7.28
C THR A 23 -19.75 3.13 -7.44
N ILE A 24 -19.71 2.64 -8.68
CA ILE A 24 -19.09 1.35 -9.01
C ILE A 24 -17.74 1.62 -9.67
N ILE A 25 -16.67 1.10 -9.08
CA ILE A 25 -15.33 1.11 -9.66
C ILE A 25 -14.89 -0.34 -9.81
N ASP A 26 -14.88 -0.80 -11.06
CA ASP A 26 -14.64 -2.20 -11.37
C ASP A 26 -13.89 -2.34 -12.71
N HIS A 27 -12.91 -3.25 -12.77
CA HIS A 27 -12.08 -3.51 -13.96
C HIS A 27 -11.38 -2.27 -14.52
N VAL A 28 -10.61 -1.60 -13.65
CA VAL A 28 -9.82 -0.41 -13.99
C VAL A 28 -8.35 -0.76 -14.03
N GLN A 29 -7.65 -0.30 -15.08
CA GLN A 29 -6.20 -0.39 -15.17
C GLN A 29 -5.60 1.00 -15.36
N ILE A 30 -4.61 1.32 -14.53
CA ILE A 30 -3.69 2.44 -14.68
C ILE A 30 -2.35 1.90 -15.17
N THR A 31 -1.70 2.63 -16.08
CA THR A 31 -0.47 2.19 -16.73
C THR A 31 0.48 3.36 -16.90
N ASN A 32 1.72 3.21 -16.45
CA ASN A 32 2.82 4.17 -16.59
C ASN A 32 2.46 5.55 -16.00
N SER A 33 1.88 5.56 -14.81
CA SER A 33 1.67 6.82 -14.07
C SER A 33 3.02 7.41 -13.70
N LYS A 34 3.23 8.70 -13.98
CA LYS A 34 4.48 9.39 -13.60
C LYS A 34 4.69 9.44 -12.08
N TYR A 35 3.61 9.53 -11.31
CA TYR A 35 3.62 9.56 -9.86
C TYR A 35 2.81 8.38 -9.32
N ASP A 36 1.65 8.62 -8.72
CA ASP A 36 0.89 7.56 -8.07
C ASP A 36 -0.11 6.88 -9.02
N GLY A 37 -0.46 5.64 -8.75
CA GLY A 37 -1.49 4.90 -9.49
C GLY A 37 -2.89 5.47 -9.23
N ILE A 38 -3.61 4.87 -8.27
CA ILE A 38 -4.97 5.28 -7.88
C ILE A 38 -4.98 5.78 -6.44
N GLY A 39 -5.25 7.07 -6.27
CA GLY A 39 -5.41 7.69 -4.97
C GLY A 39 -6.84 7.63 -4.45
N MET A 40 -7.01 7.18 -3.22
CA MET A 40 -8.29 7.13 -2.49
C MET A 40 -8.23 8.09 -1.32
N TYR A 41 -9.01 9.16 -1.38
CA TYR A 41 -8.99 10.23 -0.40
C TYR A 41 -10.40 10.45 0.13
N GLY A 42 -10.70 9.81 1.26
CA GLY A 42 -12.00 9.82 1.89
C GLY A 42 -13.12 9.15 1.11
N GLY A 43 -14.25 8.99 1.79
CA GLY A 43 -15.41 8.29 1.26
C GLY A 43 -15.40 6.79 1.54
N LEU A 44 -16.33 6.10 0.89
CA LEU A 44 -16.71 4.72 1.16
C LEU A 44 -16.87 3.90 -0.13
N VAL A 45 -16.37 4.41 -1.26
CA VAL A 45 -16.48 3.69 -2.53
C VAL A 45 -15.75 2.37 -2.47
N ASP A 46 -16.43 1.30 -2.87
CA ASP A 46 -15.81 -0.02 -3.02
C ASP A 46 -15.16 -0.15 -4.39
N MET A 47 -14.07 -0.91 -4.47
CA MET A 47 -13.33 -1.13 -5.72
C MET A 47 -13.02 -2.60 -5.93
N ASN A 48 -13.20 -3.07 -7.17
CA ASN A 48 -12.93 -4.45 -7.56
C ASN A 48 -12.10 -4.53 -8.85
N ASN A 49 -11.24 -5.54 -8.97
CA ASN A 49 -10.49 -5.83 -10.21
C ASN A 49 -9.66 -4.62 -10.70
N ILE A 50 -8.73 -4.15 -9.85
CA ILE A 50 -7.94 -2.96 -10.12
C ILE A 50 -6.50 -3.34 -10.44
N VAL A 51 -5.92 -2.72 -11.47
CA VAL A 51 -4.52 -2.91 -11.85
C VAL A 51 -3.79 -1.56 -11.83
N SER A 52 -2.74 -1.45 -11.03
CA SER A 52 -1.71 -0.42 -11.15
C SER A 52 -0.49 -1.04 -11.82
N TYR A 53 -0.17 -0.57 -13.02
CA TYR A 53 0.96 -1.06 -13.77
C TYR A 53 1.98 0.06 -13.95
N ASP A 54 3.17 -0.14 -13.40
CA ASP A 54 4.33 0.71 -13.55
C ASP A 54 4.11 2.16 -13.10
N ALA A 55 3.53 2.33 -11.90
CA ALA A 55 3.47 3.64 -11.25
C ALA A 55 4.88 4.12 -10.84
N GLY A 56 5.15 5.42 -11.01
CA GLY A 56 6.45 6.03 -10.73
C GLY A 56 6.73 6.33 -9.25
N ARG A 57 5.70 6.34 -8.39
CA ARG A 57 5.81 6.54 -6.94
C ARG A 57 4.95 5.55 -6.15
N THR A 58 3.72 5.87 -5.75
CA THR A 58 2.89 5.00 -4.90
C THR A 58 1.75 4.39 -5.70
N ASP A 59 1.57 3.06 -5.71
CA ASP A 59 0.49 2.46 -6.51
C ASP A 59 -0.90 2.88 -5.99
N PHE A 60 -1.04 2.89 -4.68
CA PHE A 60 -2.30 3.12 -3.98
C PHE A 60 -2.09 3.99 -2.73
N PRO A 61 -2.03 5.33 -2.87
CA PRO A 61 -2.11 6.22 -1.72
C PRO A 61 -3.56 6.28 -1.19
N ILE A 62 -3.74 6.04 0.11
CA ILE A 62 -5.03 6.00 0.79
C ILE A 62 -4.99 6.98 1.96
N SER A 63 -5.92 7.94 2.00
CA SER A 63 -5.95 8.97 3.04
C SER A 63 -7.34 9.53 3.31
N TYR A 64 -7.39 10.51 4.22
CA TYR A 64 -8.56 11.33 4.54
C TYR A 64 -9.79 10.53 4.95
N ASP A 65 -9.64 9.67 5.95
CA ASP A 65 -10.69 8.86 6.56
C ASP A 65 -11.35 7.82 5.63
N TYR A 66 -10.67 7.43 4.54
CA TYR A 66 -11.22 6.42 3.61
C TYR A 66 -11.44 5.07 4.31
N GLN A 67 -12.63 4.50 4.12
CA GLN A 67 -13.10 3.27 4.80
C GLN A 67 -13.82 2.29 3.85
N GLY A 68 -13.52 2.35 2.55
CA GLY A 68 -14.10 1.44 1.56
C GLY A 68 -13.46 0.04 1.53
N ASN A 69 -14.10 -0.88 0.81
CA ASN A 69 -13.61 -2.24 0.58
C ASN A 69 -12.96 -2.34 -0.81
N ILE A 70 -11.80 -2.99 -0.85
CA ILE A 70 -10.99 -3.14 -2.06
C ILE A 70 -10.64 -4.61 -2.23
N GLN A 71 -10.98 -5.19 -3.38
CA GLN A 71 -10.73 -6.60 -3.64
C GLN A 71 -10.23 -6.89 -5.06
N PHE A 72 -9.38 -7.91 -5.18
CA PHE A 72 -8.74 -8.32 -6.45
C PHE A 72 -7.95 -7.17 -7.08
N ILE A 73 -6.92 -6.72 -6.35
CA ILE A 73 -6.08 -5.62 -6.81
C ILE A 73 -4.67 -6.10 -7.10
N THR A 74 -4.04 -5.54 -8.13
CA THR A 74 -2.69 -5.91 -8.54
C THR A 74 -1.85 -4.66 -8.75
N ALA A 75 -0.65 -4.65 -8.19
CA ALA A 75 0.40 -3.69 -8.51
C ALA A 75 1.60 -4.43 -9.13
N MET A 76 2.14 -3.91 -10.23
CA MET A 76 3.35 -4.45 -10.84
C MET A 76 4.26 -3.32 -11.29
N ARG A 77 5.54 -3.42 -10.94
CA ARG A 77 6.56 -2.43 -11.31
C ARG A 77 7.60 -3.02 -12.25
N ILE A 78 8.01 -2.23 -13.23
CA ILE A 78 8.99 -2.63 -14.25
C ILE A 78 10.14 -1.63 -14.31
N GLU A 79 9.85 -0.33 -14.26
CA GLU A 79 10.87 0.70 -14.27
C GLU A 79 11.56 0.86 -12.90
N ASN A 80 12.90 0.94 -12.93
CA ASN A 80 13.76 1.07 -11.75
C ASN A 80 14.20 2.52 -11.49
N THR A 81 13.86 3.46 -12.38
CA THR A 81 14.40 4.83 -12.43
C THR A 81 13.64 5.84 -11.57
N ALA A 82 12.74 5.37 -10.70
CA ALA A 82 11.90 6.14 -9.78
C ALA A 82 12.07 7.66 -9.85
N MET A 83 11.01 8.33 -10.33
CA MET A 83 10.85 9.77 -10.26
C MET A 83 10.03 10.24 -9.02
N PRO A 84 10.16 9.70 -7.79
CA PRO A 84 9.41 10.27 -6.69
C PRO A 84 10.16 11.49 -6.16
N THR A 85 9.47 12.62 -6.09
CA THR A 85 9.77 13.64 -5.07
C THR A 85 9.36 13.03 -3.72
N GLY A 86 10.22 12.20 -3.10
CA GLY A 86 9.97 11.57 -1.80
C GLY A 86 10.07 10.03 -1.79
N THR A 87 9.61 9.40 -0.71
CA THR A 87 9.57 7.93 -0.54
C THR A 87 8.38 7.32 -1.31
N ALA A 88 8.51 6.07 -1.73
CA ALA A 88 7.54 5.33 -2.54
C ALA A 88 7.22 3.95 -1.94
N TYR A 89 5.95 3.56 -2.06
CA TYR A 89 5.36 2.31 -1.50
C TYR A 89 4.37 1.69 -2.50
N ASP A 90 3.87 0.45 -2.35
CA ASP A 90 2.63 0.11 -3.07
C ASP A 90 1.45 0.75 -2.37
N LEU A 91 1.28 0.43 -1.09
CA LEU A 91 0.23 0.95 -0.23
C LEU A 91 0.84 1.99 0.71
N GLU A 92 0.34 3.23 0.63
CA GLU A 92 0.61 4.27 1.61
C GLU A 92 -0.70 4.63 2.30
N ILE A 93 -0.83 4.29 3.58
CA ILE A 93 -2.07 4.46 4.33
C ILE A 93 -1.80 5.44 5.46
N ILE A 94 -2.32 6.65 5.28
CA ILE A 94 -2.04 7.81 6.11
C ILE A 94 -3.30 8.65 6.20
N ASN A 95 -3.78 9.01 7.39
CA ASN A 95 -5.03 9.76 7.47
C ASN A 95 -4.91 11.18 6.93
N GLN A 96 -3.79 11.81 7.23
CA GLN A 96 -3.55 13.20 6.97
C GLN A 96 -2.06 13.48 6.94
N THR A 97 -1.67 14.52 6.22
CA THR A 97 -0.26 14.90 6.07
C THR A 97 0.27 15.73 7.24
N THR A 98 -0.54 15.97 8.28
CA THR A 98 -0.12 16.63 9.53
C THR A 98 0.50 15.60 10.49
N SER A 99 1.17 16.06 11.54
CA SER A 99 1.75 15.18 12.56
C SER A 99 0.74 14.69 13.61
N ASP A 100 -0.54 15.04 13.48
CA ASP A 100 -1.56 14.70 14.47
C ASP A 100 -2.00 13.24 14.30
N ILE A 101 -1.65 12.42 15.28
CA ILE A 101 -1.93 10.98 15.29
C ILE A 101 -3.26 10.62 15.94
N THR A 102 -4.01 11.60 16.45
CA THR A 102 -5.22 11.40 17.27
C THR A 102 -6.53 11.62 16.52
N THR A 103 -6.46 11.93 15.23
CA THR A 103 -7.66 12.21 14.44
C THR A 103 -8.56 11.01 14.28
N THR A 104 -9.86 11.31 14.28
CA THR A 104 -10.93 10.35 14.01
C THR A 104 -11.89 10.97 13.00
N PRO A 105 -12.48 10.17 12.07
CA PRO A 105 -12.24 8.74 11.86
C PRO A 105 -10.79 8.45 11.44
N LEU A 106 -10.40 7.17 11.47
CA LEU A 106 -9.10 6.76 10.92
C LEU A 106 -9.28 6.50 9.42
N THR A 107 -8.21 6.61 8.64
CA THR A 107 -8.15 5.93 7.34
C THR A 107 -8.00 4.45 7.63
N GLN A 108 -9.01 3.66 7.27
CA GLN A 108 -9.13 2.24 7.63
C GLN A 108 -9.73 1.42 6.47
N PRO A 109 -9.00 1.24 5.36
CA PRO A 109 -9.46 0.41 4.25
C PRO A 109 -9.53 -1.07 4.63
N VAL A 110 -10.40 -1.80 3.95
CA VAL A 110 -10.39 -3.27 3.95
C VAL A 110 -9.94 -3.76 2.59
N ILE A 111 -8.79 -4.42 2.54
CA ILE A 111 -8.14 -4.92 1.31
C ILE A 111 -8.09 -6.44 1.36
N SER A 112 -8.50 -7.10 0.28
CA SER A 112 -8.37 -8.56 0.17
C SER A 112 -7.92 -8.99 -1.23
N ASN A 113 -7.16 -10.07 -1.31
CA ASN A 113 -6.66 -10.63 -2.56
C ASN A 113 -5.82 -9.61 -3.35
N LEU A 114 -4.86 -8.95 -2.68
CA LEU A 114 -3.88 -8.07 -3.32
C LEU A 114 -2.66 -8.86 -3.79
N THR A 115 -2.23 -8.62 -5.02
CA THR A 115 -0.94 -9.10 -5.54
C THR A 115 -0.04 -7.90 -5.83
N VAL A 116 1.12 -7.88 -5.19
CA VAL A 116 2.14 -6.86 -5.38
C VAL A 116 3.39 -7.51 -5.96
N LEU A 117 3.87 -6.95 -7.06
CA LEU A 117 5.15 -7.29 -7.69
C LEU A 117 6.04 -6.05 -7.71
N GLY A 118 6.92 -5.96 -6.72
CA GLY A 118 7.76 -4.80 -6.45
C GLY A 118 8.90 -4.60 -7.46
N PRO A 119 9.70 -3.52 -7.29
CA PRO A 119 10.70 -3.11 -8.27
C PRO A 119 11.81 -4.13 -8.56
N ASN A 120 12.10 -5.06 -7.64
CA ASN A 120 13.09 -6.12 -7.87
C ASN A 120 12.50 -7.34 -8.60
N TYR A 121 11.20 -7.36 -8.90
CA TYR A 121 10.56 -8.53 -9.49
C TYR A 121 11.09 -8.77 -10.92
N CYS A 122 11.08 -7.71 -11.73
CA CYS A 122 11.52 -7.72 -13.13
C CYS A 122 12.95 -7.22 -13.34
N SER A 123 13.58 -6.55 -12.36
CA SER A 123 14.82 -5.81 -12.59
C SER A 123 16.09 -6.63 -12.36
N PRO A 124 17.01 -6.70 -13.34
CA PRO A 124 18.35 -7.28 -13.17
C PRO A 124 19.39 -6.25 -12.68
N THR A 125 18.98 -5.05 -12.24
CA THR A 125 19.87 -3.91 -11.92
C THR A 125 19.50 -3.24 -10.58
N THR A 126 20.31 -2.29 -10.11
CA THR A 126 20.06 -1.54 -8.86
C THR A 126 18.74 -0.77 -8.90
N VAL A 127 17.82 -1.11 -7.99
CA VAL A 127 16.56 -0.38 -7.75
C VAL A 127 16.82 0.94 -7.03
N ASN A 128 16.12 2.02 -7.43
CA ASN A 128 16.19 3.32 -6.76
C ASN A 128 15.93 3.19 -5.25
N SER A 129 16.73 3.89 -4.44
CA SER A 129 16.66 3.81 -2.99
C SER A 129 15.35 4.33 -2.38
N GLN A 130 14.58 5.14 -3.10
CA GLN A 130 13.33 5.75 -2.65
C GLN A 130 12.15 4.77 -2.61
N PHE A 131 12.25 3.61 -3.27
CA PHE A 131 11.32 2.51 -3.07
C PHE A 131 11.67 1.80 -1.77
N ASP A 132 10.84 1.94 -0.73
CA ASP A 132 11.25 1.56 0.63
C ASP A 132 10.51 0.33 1.16
N TYR A 133 9.18 0.41 1.29
CA TYR A 133 8.34 -0.67 1.82
C TYR A 133 7.18 -1.00 0.87
N ALA A 134 6.69 -2.24 0.92
CA ALA A 134 5.51 -2.62 0.15
C ALA A 134 4.24 -1.97 0.73
N VAL A 135 4.13 -1.98 2.07
CA VAL A 135 2.98 -1.44 2.79
C VAL A 135 3.46 -0.53 3.91
N HIS A 136 2.90 0.68 3.97
CA HIS A 136 3.19 1.65 5.02
C HIS A 136 1.89 2.13 5.66
N PHE A 137 1.80 1.96 6.98
CA PHE A 137 0.76 2.56 7.82
C PHE A 137 1.39 3.57 8.78
N THR A 138 0.83 4.77 8.82
CA THR A 138 1.37 5.87 9.62
C THR A 138 0.25 6.69 10.29
N ILE A 139 0.39 8.00 10.38
CA ILE A 139 -0.47 8.95 11.07
C ILE A 139 -1.96 8.59 11.00
N ALA A 140 -2.56 8.36 12.18
CA ALA A 140 -3.99 8.09 12.38
C ALA A 140 -4.59 7.07 11.41
N SER A 141 -3.81 6.04 11.07
CA SER A 141 -4.24 4.98 10.16
C SER A 141 -4.46 3.65 10.89
N ALA A 142 -5.37 2.87 10.31
CA ALA A 142 -5.59 1.47 10.60
C ALA A 142 -5.97 0.78 9.29
N GLY A 143 -6.34 -0.49 9.32
CA GLY A 143 -6.81 -1.16 8.11
C GLY A 143 -6.67 -2.66 8.20
N LYS A 144 -7.30 -3.34 7.26
CA LYS A 144 -7.37 -4.80 7.26
C LYS A 144 -6.90 -5.32 5.90
N ILE A 145 -5.84 -6.10 5.87
CA ILE A 145 -5.27 -6.68 4.64
C ILE A 145 -5.28 -8.21 4.76
N TYR A 146 -5.93 -8.87 3.81
CA TYR A 146 -6.12 -10.32 3.80
C TYR A 146 -5.66 -10.97 2.50
N ASN A 147 -5.21 -12.23 2.59
CA ASN A 147 -5.01 -13.12 1.44
C ASN A 147 -4.14 -12.50 0.33
N SER A 148 -3.08 -11.81 0.70
CA SER A 148 -2.30 -10.99 -0.23
C SER A 148 -0.84 -11.44 -0.35
N VAL A 149 -0.27 -11.23 -1.53
CA VAL A 149 1.12 -11.59 -1.84
C VAL A 149 1.90 -10.32 -2.15
N PHE A 150 3.05 -10.18 -1.50
CA PHE A 150 3.99 -9.09 -1.71
C PHE A 150 5.33 -9.66 -2.13
N SER A 151 5.68 -9.54 -3.41
CA SER A 151 6.93 -10.08 -3.95
C SER A 151 7.91 -8.98 -4.32
N ALA A 152 9.20 -9.21 -4.04
CA ALA A 152 10.32 -8.46 -4.61
C ALA A 152 10.31 -6.94 -4.37
N TRP A 153 9.83 -6.51 -3.20
CA TRP A 153 10.11 -5.17 -2.69
C TRP A 153 11.53 -5.06 -2.16
N LYS A 154 12.08 -3.84 -2.19
CA LYS A 154 13.48 -3.58 -1.84
C LYS A 154 13.81 -4.16 -0.46
N SER A 155 14.89 -4.93 -0.44
CA SER A 155 15.50 -5.50 0.75
C SER A 155 16.80 -4.77 1.03
N THR A 156 16.75 -3.75 1.86
CA THR A 156 17.94 -3.49 2.68
C THR A 156 17.85 -4.38 3.91
N ALA A 157 18.95 -4.62 4.63
CA ALA A 157 18.94 -5.48 5.81
C ALA A 157 17.91 -5.07 6.89
N THR A 158 17.38 -3.85 6.81
CA THR A 158 16.46 -3.26 7.80
C THR A 158 15.16 -2.71 7.19
N HIS A 159 14.92 -2.84 5.88
CA HIS A 159 13.72 -2.30 5.23
C HIS A 159 13.23 -3.31 4.20
N SER A 160 12.07 -3.92 4.47
CA SER A 160 11.32 -4.79 3.55
C SER A 160 9.91 -5.05 4.12
N GLY A 161 8.90 -5.07 3.26
CA GLY A 161 7.56 -5.55 3.63
C GLY A 161 6.62 -4.50 4.23
N LEU A 162 6.13 -4.74 5.45
CA LEU A 162 5.17 -3.89 6.18
C LEU A 162 5.86 -2.98 7.21
N LEU A 163 5.64 -1.67 7.12
CA LEU A 163 6.06 -0.67 8.10
C LEU A 163 4.85 -0.07 8.84
N MET A 164 4.92 -0.03 10.17
CA MET A 164 4.02 0.72 11.05
C MET A 164 4.80 1.68 11.94
N ASP A 165 4.82 2.98 11.64
CA ASP A 165 5.80 3.90 12.22
C ASP A 165 5.24 4.91 13.26
N LYS A 166 3.97 4.78 13.64
CA LYS A 166 3.33 5.58 14.71
C LYS A 166 2.72 4.67 15.76
N ALA A 167 2.80 5.10 17.02
CA ALA A 167 2.27 4.35 18.16
C ALA A 167 0.76 4.07 18.04
N THR A 168 0.00 4.96 17.39
CA THR A 168 -1.43 4.74 17.17
C THR A 168 -1.73 3.59 16.22
N CYS A 169 -0.91 3.39 15.17
CA CYS A 169 -1.02 2.21 14.30
C CYS A 169 -0.89 0.92 15.11
N PHE A 170 0.10 0.88 16.02
CA PHE A 170 0.34 -0.27 16.87
C PHE A 170 -0.80 -0.51 17.85
N ASN A 171 -1.29 0.54 18.51
CA ASN A 171 -2.40 0.42 19.47
C ASN A 171 -3.69 -0.09 18.82
N ASN A 172 -3.90 0.19 17.53
CA ASN A 172 -5.06 -0.27 16.78
C ASN A 172 -5.07 -1.80 16.56
N THR A 173 -3.95 -2.50 16.81
CA THR A 173 -3.89 -3.97 16.75
C THR A 173 -4.69 -4.60 17.89
N ALA A 174 -4.57 -4.08 19.12
CA ALA A 174 -5.31 -4.53 20.29
C ALA A 174 -6.84 -4.33 20.13
N SER A 175 -7.24 -3.24 19.48
CA SER A 175 -8.65 -2.96 19.16
C SER A 175 -9.19 -3.78 17.97
N ARG A 176 -8.34 -4.55 17.29
CA ARG A 176 -8.65 -5.29 16.04
C ARG A 176 -9.09 -4.39 14.88
N ASP A 177 -8.71 -3.12 14.97
CA ASP A 177 -8.89 -2.13 13.92
C ASP A 177 -7.80 -2.26 12.85
N PHE A 178 -6.63 -2.77 13.26
CA PHE A 178 -5.57 -3.19 12.37
C PHE A 178 -5.51 -4.72 12.28
N ILE A 179 -5.58 -5.28 11.07
CA ILE A 179 -5.43 -6.72 10.83
C ILE A 179 -4.58 -6.95 9.57
N PHE A 180 -3.51 -7.72 9.70
CA PHE A 180 -2.72 -8.20 8.56
C PHE A 180 -2.63 -9.73 8.63
N SER A 181 -3.44 -10.43 7.84
CA SER A 181 -3.62 -11.89 8.01
C SER A 181 -3.62 -12.63 6.69
N TYR A 182 -3.04 -13.83 6.68
CA TYR A 182 -2.92 -14.68 5.49
C TYR A 182 -2.17 -13.98 4.34
N ASN A 183 -1.18 -13.15 4.70
CA ASN A 183 -0.34 -12.48 3.73
C ASN A 183 1.01 -13.18 3.63
N SER A 184 1.66 -13.09 2.48
CA SER A 184 2.98 -13.67 2.24
C SER A 184 3.92 -12.65 1.62
N PHE A 185 5.12 -12.55 2.17
CA PHE A 185 6.23 -11.85 1.54
C PHE A 185 7.14 -12.84 0.83
N ASP A 186 7.38 -12.61 -0.46
CA ASP A 186 8.26 -13.39 -1.31
C ASP A 186 9.39 -12.51 -1.87
N ARG A 187 10.57 -13.08 -2.12
CA ARG A 187 11.72 -12.40 -2.76
C ARG A 187 12.05 -10.99 -2.24
N SER A 188 11.65 -10.66 -1.01
CA SER A 188 11.83 -9.34 -0.39
C SER A 188 13.07 -9.32 0.52
N GLY A 189 14.06 -10.15 0.15
CA GLY A 189 15.37 -10.40 0.79
C GLY A 189 15.35 -10.93 2.23
N THR A 190 16.48 -10.84 2.92
CA THR A 190 16.74 -11.54 4.21
C THR A 190 16.37 -10.74 5.45
N GLY A 191 15.82 -9.53 5.29
CA GLY A 191 15.37 -8.68 6.39
C GLY A 191 14.06 -9.18 6.99
N THR A 192 13.72 -8.69 8.19
CA THR A 192 12.39 -8.93 8.75
C THR A 192 11.34 -8.32 7.83
N ALA A 193 10.26 -9.06 7.55
CA ALA A 193 9.16 -8.56 6.71
C ALA A 193 8.25 -7.53 7.42
N TYR A 194 8.54 -7.20 8.68
CA TYR A 194 7.69 -6.44 9.59
C TYR A 194 8.53 -5.55 10.51
N PHE A 195 8.18 -4.26 10.57
CA PHE A 195 8.79 -3.31 11.50
C PHE A 195 7.72 -2.45 12.17
N ASP A 196 7.76 -2.38 13.51
CA ASP A 196 7.15 -1.27 14.24
C ASP A 196 8.09 -0.06 14.21
N GLY A 197 7.63 1.13 14.60
CA GLY A 197 8.43 2.36 14.61
C GLY A 197 9.72 2.31 15.45
N ALA A 198 9.97 1.22 16.18
CA ALA A 198 11.22 0.93 16.88
C ALA A 198 12.10 -0.12 16.17
N LEU A 199 11.75 -0.50 14.92
CA LEU A 199 12.38 -1.54 14.11
C LEU A 199 12.42 -2.91 14.77
N THR A 200 11.51 -3.20 15.72
CA THR A 200 11.50 -4.51 16.36
C THR A 200 10.89 -5.57 15.43
N PRO A 201 11.61 -6.66 15.12
CA PRO A 201 11.09 -7.70 14.25
C PRO A 201 9.90 -8.42 14.86
N TRP A 202 8.82 -8.59 14.10
CA TRP A 202 7.87 -9.64 14.44
C TRP A 202 8.41 -11.01 14.03
N SER A 203 8.43 -11.95 14.96
CA SER A 203 8.68 -13.36 14.67
C SER A 203 7.56 -13.95 13.80
N GLY A 204 7.81 -14.09 12.50
CA GLY A 204 6.84 -14.69 11.57
C GLY A 204 7.20 -14.50 10.10
N ALA A 205 8.37 -14.97 9.66
CA ALA A 205 8.68 -15.03 8.24
C ALA A 205 8.02 -16.27 7.62
N GLY A 206 7.08 -16.10 6.67
CA GLY A 206 6.50 -17.19 5.90
C GLY A 206 5.08 -16.93 5.36
N CYS A 207 4.64 -17.80 4.45
CA CYS A 207 3.24 -17.94 4.06
C CYS A 207 2.40 -18.21 5.33
N SER A 208 1.23 -17.59 5.45
CA SER A 208 0.31 -17.72 6.60
C SER A 208 0.75 -17.04 7.91
N SER A 209 1.65 -16.05 7.87
CA SER A 209 1.86 -15.18 9.03
C SER A 209 0.61 -14.32 9.27
N SER A 210 -0.09 -14.60 10.37
CA SER A 210 -1.12 -13.72 10.92
C SER A 210 -0.50 -12.86 12.00
N MET A 211 -0.93 -11.61 12.08
CA MET A 211 -0.65 -10.81 13.26
C MET A 211 -1.13 -11.52 14.53
N ALA A 212 -0.23 -11.81 15.47
CA ALA A 212 -0.61 -12.14 16.83
C ALA A 212 -1.42 -10.96 17.40
N VAL A 213 -2.66 -11.26 17.77
CA VAL A 213 -3.64 -10.34 18.36
C VAL A 213 -3.46 -10.32 19.87
#